data_AF-A0AAI9UUP6-F1
#
_entry.id   AF-A0AAI9UUP6-F1
#
_cell.length_a   1.000
_cell.length_b   1.000
_cell.length_c   1.000
_cell.angle_alpha   90.00
_cell.angle_beta   90.00
_cell.angle_gamma   90.00
#
_symmetry.space_group_name_H-M   'P 1'
#
loop_
_entity.id
_entity.type
_entity.pdbx_description
1 polymer ?
#
loop_
_entity_poly.entity_id
_entity_poly.type
_entity_poly.pdbx_seq_one_letter_code
_entity_poly.pdbx_strand_id
1 'polypeptide(L)'
;MTSEVTSTPSIIAEDAWKSLVERSIKEWNSPSGNMHDFAMGFLQNYTSLDDFLRSPRELPLFWFFQRREAFLSQQTFTKWNRDRLEDYVLLPALNNFVMRSECFFVSHFWTTSNNPDPDGSCLRLHQKELGVQSWSHIWVDWTCLPQYPRTESEEEYFLRGLETMPGIIRNCGFSWFYPGFEPRLWILYEIAEYTLTCDGGIEEFEDNQEFVKHIQEMQETSVPSVLRKYGYRCSDERDKDYLTSCLEILVYLIRFGIDMGEVRRLMSHVLWFSFTPDIMYQSHLGLVQIWRFEGALEFQGQRYEFTPFPKWGEGKYSANARRLGDMGPPS
;
A
#
# COMPACT_ATOMS: atom_id res chain seq x y z
N MET A 1 -35.20 31.25 -13.22
CA MET A 1 -34.02 31.80 -12.53
C MET A 1 -33.69 30.86 -11.39
N THR A 2 -32.90 29.83 -11.68
CA THR A 2 -32.39 28.86 -10.72
C THR A 2 -31.08 29.43 -10.16
N SER A 3 -31.07 29.85 -8.89
CA SER A 3 -29.82 30.26 -8.24
C SER A 3 -29.00 29.01 -7.93
N GLU A 4 -27.87 28.88 -8.60
CA GLU A 4 -26.78 28.00 -8.20
C GLU A 4 -26.29 28.45 -6.82
N VAL A 5 -26.53 27.61 -5.81
CA VAL A 5 -25.85 27.72 -4.53
C VAL A 5 -24.46 27.15 -4.75
N THR A 6 -23.52 28.03 -5.08
CA THR A 6 -22.09 27.75 -5.02
C THR A 6 -21.74 27.54 -3.54
N SER A 7 -21.51 26.29 -3.16
CA SER A 7 -21.06 25.91 -1.82
C SER A 7 -19.66 26.48 -1.59
N THR A 8 -19.57 27.54 -0.81
CA THR A 8 -18.30 28.06 -0.32
C THR A 8 -17.69 27.01 0.61
N PRO A 9 -16.44 26.55 0.43
CA PRO A 9 -15.77 25.71 1.40
C PRO A 9 -15.80 26.39 2.78
N SER A 10 -16.07 25.65 3.85
CA SER A 10 -16.07 26.24 5.19
C SER A 10 -14.64 26.66 5.55
N ILE A 11 -14.46 27.87 6.09
CA ILE A 11 -13.15 28.41 6.53
C ILE A 11 -12.38 27.41 7.42
N ILE A 12 -13.11 26.63 8.22
CA ILE A 12 -12.55 25.59 9.12
C ILE A 12 -11.82 24.48 8.33
N ALA A 13 -12.31 24.11 7.16
CA ALA A 13 -11.72 23.05 6.34
C ALA A 13 -10.45 23.51 5.62
N GLU A 14 -10.41 24.77 5.16
CA GLU A 14 -9.20 25.38 4.59
C GLU A 14 -8.09 25.49 5.64
N ASP A 15 -8.43 25.91 6.86
CA ASP A 15 -7.49 25.98 7.98
C ASP A 15 -6.95 24.59 8.37
N ALA A 16 -7.80 23.56 8.36
CA ALA A 16 -7.39 22.18 8.68
C ALA A 16 -6.41 21.61 7.63
N TRP A 17 -6.67 21.82 6.34
CA TRP A 17 -5.76 21.42 5.26
C TRP A 17 -4.41 22.13 5.37
N LYS A 18 -4.41 23.46 5.53
CA LYS A 18 -3.18 24.24 5.69
C LYS A 18 -2.36 23.75 6.89
N SER A 19 -3.02 23.50 8.03
CA SER A 19 -2.38 22.95 9.22
C SER A 19 -1.75 21.57 8.97
N LEU A 20 -2.41 20.69 8.22
CA LEU A 20 -1.86 19.40 7.81
C LEU A 20 -0.60 19.60 6.96
N VAL A 21 -0.63 20.47 5.95
CA VAL A 21 0.51 20.73 5.06
C VAL A 21 1.71 21.26 5.84
N GLU A 22 1.52 22.30 6.65
CA GLU A 22 2.58 22.92 7.46
C GLU A 22 3.21 21.92 8.44
N ARG A 23 2.39 21.12 9.11
CA ARG A 23 2.87 20.08 10.03
C ARG A 23 3.64 18.99 9.29
N SER A 24 3.13 18.54 8.14
CA SER A 24 3.77 17.50 7.34
C SER A 24 5.17 17.91 6.92
N ILE A 25 5.32 19.11 6.35
CA ILE A 25 6.63 19.65 5.91
C ILE A 25 7.61 19.74 7.08
N LYS A 26 7.16 20.15 8.26
CA LYS A 26 7.99 20.26 9.46
C LYS A 26 8.49 18.90 9.97
N GLU A 27 7.76 17.82 9.71
CA GLU A 27 8.09 16.48 10.19
C GLU A 27 8.95 15.68 9.19
N TRP A 28 9.28 16.25 8.02
CA TRP A 28 10.17 15.59 7.07
C TRP A 28 11.63 15.65 7.53
N ASN A 29 12.22 14.49 7.85
CA ASN A 29 13.63 14.35 8.22
C ASN A 29 14.57 14.22 7.01
N SER A 30 14.10 14.55 5.79
CA SER A 30 14.84 14.36 4.54
C SER A 30 15.97 15.40 4.41
N PRO A 31 17.17 15.01 3.93
CA PRO A 31 18.25 15.96 3.69
C PRO A 31 17.80 17.04 2.70
N SER A 32 18.08 18.30 3.04
CA SER A 32 17.80 19.47 2.20
C SER A 32 18.34 19.27 0.78
N GLY A 33 17.53 19.58 -0.23
CA GLY A 33 17.91 19.49 -1.64
C GLY A 33 16.72 19.49 -2.59
N ASN A 34 16.99 19.33 -3.89
CA ASN A 34 16.00 19.49 -4.95
C ASN A 34 14.72 18.64 -4.77
N MET A 35 14.84 17.41 -4.24
CA MET A 35 13.67 16.55 -3.99
C MET A 35 12.80 17.06 -2.84
N HIS A 36 13.41 17.61 -1.79
CA HIS A 36 12.71 18.25 -0.68
C HIS A 36 11.94 19.48 -1.16
N ASP A 37 12.62 20.37 -1.89
CA ASP A 37 11.99 21.60 -2.41
C ASP A 37 10.87 21.29 -3.41
N PHE A 38 11.06 20.26 -4.24
CA PHE A 38 10.03 19.79 -5.16
C PHE A 38 8.80 19.25 -4.42
N ALA A 39 8.97 18.36 -3.44
CA ALA A 39 7.86 17.81 -2.66
C ALA A 39 7.13 18.88 -1.86
N MET A 40 7.88 19.83 -1.27
CA MET A 40 7.32 20.97 -0.54
C MET A 40 6.48 21.86 -1.45
N GLY A 41 7.04 22.32 -2.58
CA GLY A 41 6.34 23.17 -3.53
C GLY A 41 5.12 22.48 -4.12
N PHE A 42 5.21 21.16 -4.37
CA PHE A 42 4.08 20.37 -4.80
C PHE A 42 2.93 20.38 -3.80
N LEU A 43 3.22 20.07 -2.53
CA LEU A 43 2.18 19.98 -1.51
C LEU A 43 1.53 21.34 -1.24
N GLN A 44 2.32 22.42 -1.28
CA GLN A 44 1.86 23.79 -1.10
C GLN A 44 1.03 24.33 -2.26
N ASN A 45 1.10 23.73 -3.45
CA ASN A 45 0.29 24.15 -4.60
C ASN A 45 -1.19 23.75 -4.49
N TYR A 46 -1.54 22.85 -3.57
CA TYR A 46 -2.93 22.45 -3.35
C TYR A 46 -3.57 23.31 -2.26
N THR A 47 -4.74 23.86 -2.56
CA THR A 47 -5.49 24.73 -1.64
C THR A 47 -6.52 23.98 -0.79
N SER A 48 -6.85 22.74 -1.16
CA SER A 48 -7.82 21.92 -0.43
C SER A 48 -7.43 20.44 -0.43
N LEU A 49 -7.98 19.69 0.53
CA LEU A 49 -7.84 18.23 0.59
C LEU A 49 -8.36 17.56 -0.68
N ASP A 50 -9.53 17.96 -1.18
CA ASP A 50 -10.14 17.32 -2.35
C ASP A 50 -9.32 17.52 -3.63
N ASP A 51 -8.70 18.68 -3.81
CA ASP A 51 -7.82 18.93 -4.95
C ASP A 51 -6.55 18.07 -4.86
N PHE A 52 -6.01 17.93 -3.64
CA PHE A 52 -4.85 17.09 -3.37
C PHE A 52 -5.15 15.61 -3.61
N LEU A 53 -6.30 15.10 -3.15
CA LEU A 53 -6.69 13.70 -3.31
C LEU A 53 -6.91 13.33 -4.79
N ARG A 54 -7.36 14.27 -5.62
CA ARG A 54 -7.49 14.13 -7.09
C ARG A 54 -6.19 14.37 -7.86
N SER A 55 -5.06 14.41 -7.19
CA SER A 55 -3.78 14.65 -7.84
C SER A 55 -3.55 13.67 -9.01
N PRO A 56 -3.16 14.16 -10.21
CA PRO A 56 -2.82 13.32 -11.35
C PRO A 56 -1.87 12.17 -11.00
N ARG A 57 -2.03 11.02 -11.66
CA ARG A 57 -1.27 9.80 -11.35
C ARG A 57 0.21 9.91 -11.75
N GLU A 58 0.52 10.82 -12.67
CA GLU A 58 1.88 11.15 -13.13
C GLU A 58 2.68 11.92 -12.07
N LEU A 59 2.01 12.44 -11.05
CA LEU A 59 2.62 13.25 -10.00
C LEU A 59 2.90 12.40 -8.76
N PRO A 60 3.86 12.81 -7.90
CA PRO A 60 4.17 12.08 -6.68
C PRO A 60 2.93 11.87 -5.81
N LEU A 61 2.81 10.67 -5.24
CA LEU A 61 1.83 10.42 -4.19
C LEU A 61 2.38 10.89 -2.84
N PHE A 62 1.50 11.27 -1.92
CA PHE A 62 1.86 11.43 -0.51
C PHE A 62 0.96 10.51 0.30
N TRP A 63 1.55 9.78 1.22
CA TRP A 63 0.85 8.86 2.09
C TRP A 63 0.42 9.58 3.36
N PHE A 64 -0.84 9.43 3.75
CA PHE A 64 -1.23 9.75 5.12
C PHE A 64 -0.55 8.75 6.06
N PHE A 65 0.17 9.27 7.04
CA PHE A 65 0.62 8.51 8.19
C PHE A 65 -0.02 9.11 9.43
N GLN A 66 -0.41 8.25 10.35
CA GLN A 66 -0.87 8.68 11.65
C GLN A 66 0.31 9.04 12.54
N ARG A 67 0.17 10.13 13.31
CA ARG A 67 1.15 10.56 14.29
C ARG A 67 1.17 9.62 15.49
N ARG A 68 2.35 9.42 16.09
CA ARG A 68 2.53 8.56 17.26
C ARG A 68 1.51 8.85 18.37
N GLU A 69 1.33 10.13 18.72
CA GLU A 69 0.42 10.51 19.82
C GLU A 69 -1.04 10.14 19.50
N ALA A 70 -1.46 10.32 18.25
CA ALA A 70 -2.79 9.97 17.81
C ALA A 70 -3.00 8.44 17.87
N PHE A 71 -2.01 7.65 17.44
CA PHE A 71 -2.07 6.19 17.51
C PHE A 71 -2.13 5.65 18.94
N LEU A 72 -1.26 6.15 19.83
CA LEU A 72 -1.18 5.68 21.22
C LEU A 72 -2.38 6.13 22.08
N SER A 73 -3.11 7.17 21.68
CA SER A 73 -4.27 7.67 22.42
C SER A 73 -5.59 6.94 22.10
N GLN A 74 -5.63 6.21 20.97
CA GLN A 74 -6.83 5.50 20.53
C GLN A 74 -7.20 4.33 21.44
N GLN A 75 -8.50 4.07 21.58
CA GLN A 75 -9.05 2.91 22.30
C GLN A 75 -9.30 1.71 21.37
N THR A 76 -9.63 2.00 20.11
CA THR A 76 -9.81 1.04 19.00
C THR A 76 -9.25 1.68 17.74
N PHE A 77 -8.93 0.89 16.70
CA PHE A 77 -8.53 1.48 15.43
C PHE A 77 -9.62 2.42 14.90
N THR A 78 -9.28 3.69 14.69
CA THR A 78 -10.22 4.65 14.13
C THR A 78 -10.11 4.66 12.62
N LYS A 79 -11.26 4.50 11.95
CA LYS A 79 -11.37 4.67 10.50
C LYS A 79 -10.78 6.02 10.08
N TRP A 80 -10.06 6.05 8.96
CA TRP A 80 -9.61 7.31 8.36
C TRP A 80 -10.75 8.32 8.25
N ASN A 81 -10.48 9.56 8.65
CA ASN A 81 -11.49 10.61 8.68
C ASN A 81 -10.92 11.96 8.20
N ARG A 82 -11.53 12.50 7.14
CA ARG A 82 -11.19 13.80 6.56
C ARG A 82 -11.40 14.99 7.52
N ASP A 83 -12.22 14.82 8.55
CA ASP A 83 -12.49 15.85 9.55
C ASP A 83 -11.50 15.81 10.74
N ARG A 84 -10.55 14.85 10.74
CA ARG A 84 -9.55 14.65 11.80
C ARG A 84 -8.11 14.76 11.29
N LEU A 85 -7.84 15.74 10.44
CA LEU A 85 -6.52 15.88 9.79
C LEU A 85 -5.38 16.12 10.79
N GLU A 86 -5.67 16.58 12.00
CA GLU A 86 -4.71 16.76 13.10
C GLU A 86 -4.00 15.48 13.54
N ASP A 87 -4.62 14.33 13.32
CA ASP A 87 -4.07 13.01 13.65
C ASP A 87 -2.99 12.57 12.66
N TYR A 88 -2.88 13.26 11.52
CA TYR A 88 -2.08 12.81 10.40
C TYR A 88 -0.97 13.78 10.01
N VAL A 89 -0.02 13.22 9.27
CA VAL A 89 0.91 13.91 8.39
C VAL A 89 0.94 13.25 7.01
N LEU A 90 1.43 13.99 6.03
CA LEU A 90 1.66 13.53 4.66
C LEU A 90 3.15 13.31 4.45
N LEU A 91 3.54 12.07 4.19
CA LEU A 91 4.91 11.74 3.80
C LEU A 91 4.96 11.50 2.28
N PRO A 92 5.85 12.21 1.55
CA PRO A 92 6.04 11.97 0.13
C PRO A 92 6.42 10.52 -0.14
N ALA A 93 5.81 9.93 -1.15
CA ALA A 93 6.19 8.60 -1.62
C ALA A 93 7.45 8.66 -2.50
N LEU A 94 8.51 9.20 -1.92
CA LEU A 94 9.81 9.44 -2.53
C LEU A 94 10.91 8.90 -1.62
N ASN A 95 12.08 8.66 -2.20
CA ASN A 95 13.22 8.14 -1.44
C ASN A 95 13.58 9.06 -0.26
N ASN A 96 13.91 8.45 0.87
CA ASN A 96 14.37 9.11 2.11
C ASN A 96 13.32 9.93 2.89
N PHE A 97 12.04 9.90 2.51
CA PHE A 97 10.97 10.51 3.32
C PHE A 97 10.31 9.55 4.30
N VAL A 98 10.33 8.26 3.98
CA VAL A 98 9.86 7.18 4.85
C VAL A 98 11.07 6.33 5.21
N MET A 99 11.36 6.23 6.50
CA MET A 99 12.50 5.51 7.03
C MET A 99 12.06 4.50 8.08
N ARG A 100 12.64 3.30 8.07
CA ARG A 100 12.25 2.21 8.97
C ARG A 100 12.45 2.54 10.44
N SER A 101 13.42 3.39 10.76
CA SER A 101 13.69 3.84 12.13
C SER A 101 12.65 4.80 12.67
N GLU A 102 11.77 5.34 11.83
CA GLU A 102 10.81 6.38 12.21
C GLU A 102 9.36 6.04 11.88
N CYS A 103 9.15 5.20 10.88
CA CYS A 103 7.84 4.83 10.36
C CYS A 103 7.59 3.33 10.57
N PHE A 104 6.41 2.98 11.08
CA PHE A 104 5.93 1.59 11.14
C PHE A 104 4.77 1.37 10.18
N PHE A 105 4.76 0.21 9.52
CA PHE A 105 3.61 -0.37 8.83
C PHE A 105 3.02 -1.45 9.74
N VAL A 106 1.70 -1.40 9.94
CA VAL A 106 0.96 -2.39 10.72
C VAL A 106 0.15 -3.27 9.79
N SER A 107 0.57 -4.53 9.67
CA SER A 107 -0.24 -5.58 9.06
C SER A 107 -1.23 -6.09 10.11
N HIS A 108 -2.52 -6.00 9.81
CA HIS A 108 -3.55 -6.35 10.77
C HIS A 108 -4.68 -7.15 10.13
N PHE A 109 -5.33 -7.96 10.95
CA PHE A 109 -6.40 -8.84 10.50
C PHE A 109 -7.76 -8.18 10.66
N TRP A 110 -8.58 -8.20 9.61
CA TRP A 110 -9.96 -7.74 9.71
C TRP A 110 -10.83 -8.80 10.39
N THR A 111 -11.29 -8.53 11.62
CA THR A 111 -12.18 -9.43 12.36
C THR A 111 -13.64 -9.32 11.91
N THR A 112 -14.04 -8.15 11.40
CA THR A 112 -15.37 -7.91 10.81
C THR A 112 -15.24 -7.11 9.52
N SER A 113 -16.28 -7.11 8.68
CA SER A 113 -16.30 -6.34 7.43
C SER A 113 -16.39 -4.82 7.62
N ASN A 114 -16.82 -4.36 8.79
CA ASN A 114 -17.07 -2.93 9.06
C ASN A 114 -16.03 -2.28 9.97
N ASN A 115 -15.31 -3.08 10.75
CA ASN A 115 -14.24 -2.62 11.63
C ASN A 115 -13.26 -3.78 11.83
N PRO A 116 -11.97 -3.58 11.54
CA PRO A 116 -11.01 -4.66 11.65
C PRO A 116 -10.74 -5.09 13.10
N ASP A 117 -10.90 -4.19 14.08
CA ASP A 117 -10.61 -4.44 15.50
C ASP A 117 -11.63 -3.72 16.40
N PRO A 118 -12.89 -4.19 16.44
CA PRO A 118 -13.99 -3.48 17.10
C PRO A 118 -13.82 -3.39 18.62
N ASP A 119 -13.05 -4.30 19.24
CA ASP A 119 -12.78 -4.30 20.68
C ASP A 119 -11.41 -3.72 21.05
N GLY A 120 -10.61 -3.33 20.06
CA GLY A 120 -9.27 -2.75 20.24
C GLY A 120 -8.22 -3.73 20.76
N SER A 121 -8.48 -5.04 20.72
CA SER A 121 -7.57 -6.05 21.27
C SER A 121 -6.25 -6.07 20.51
N CYS A 122 -6.29 -6.02 19.18
CA CYS A 122 -5.11 -5.97 18.33
C CYS A 122 -4.36 -4.63 18.49
N LEU A 123 -5.08 -3.51 18.49
CA LEU A 123 -4.51 -2.18 18.74
C LEU A 123 -3.71 -2.16 20.05
N ARG A 124 -4.27 -2.69 21.15
CA ARG A 124 -3.58 -2.70 22.46
C ARG A 124 -2.29 -3.52 22.45
N LEU A 125 -2.21 -4.59 21.65
CA LEU A 125 -0.97 -5.35 21.47
C LEU A 125 0.08 -4.50 20.76
N HIS A 126 -0.29 -3.84 19.65
CA HIS A 126 0.61 -2.92 18.95
C HIS A 126 1.04 -1.73 19.83
N GLN A 127 0.12 -1.11 20.58
CA GLN A 127 0.44 -0.01 21.49
C GLN A 127 1.41 -0.45 22.59
N LYS A 128 1.26 -1.67 23.13
CA LYS A 128 2.17 -2.23 24.14
C LYS A 128 3.57 -2.45 23.56
N GLU A 129 3.66 -3.06 22.39
CA GLU A 129 4.94 -3.41 21.75
C GLU A 129 5.67 -2.18 21.20
N LEU A 130 4.95 -1.31 20.48
CA LEU A 130 5.50 -0.13 19.84
C LEU A 130 5.64 1.05 20.81
N GLY A 131 4.85 1.08 21.90
CA GLY A 131 4.82 2.21 22.85
C GLY A 131 6.16 2.47 23.55
N VAL A 132 6.99 1.43 23.70
CA VAL A 132 8.33 1.52 24.31
C VAL A 132 9.44 1.85 23.30
N GLN A 133 9.15 1.74 22.00
CA GLN A 133 10.13 1.94 20.93
C GLN A 133 10.13 3.40 20.45
N SER A 134 11.26 3.87 19.91
CA SER A 134 11.34 5.19 19.28
C SER A 134 10.85 5.13 17.83
N TRP A 135 9.81 5.89 17.51
CA TRP A 135 9.26 6.08 16.16
C TRP A 135 8.32 7.29 16.16
N SER A 136 8.05 7.86 14.99
CA SER A 136 7.30 9.11 14.81
C SER A 136 5.95 8.88 14.15
N HIS A 137 5.90 7.97 13.18
CA HIS A 137 4.75 7.79 12.30
C HIS A 137 4.36 6.33 12.18
N ILE A 138 3.07 6.07 12.00
CA ILE A 138 2.57 4.72 11.78
C ILE A 138 1.52 4.72 10.68
N TRP A 139 1.54 3.66 9.90
CA TRP A 139 0.64 3.43 8.80
C TRP A 139 -0.14 2.15 9.06
N VAL A 140 -1.46 2.28 9.11
CA VAL A 140 -2.42 1.18 9.09
C VAL A 140 -3.42 1.52 8.01
N ASP A 141 -3.58 0.67 7.00
CA ASP A 141 -4.52 0.84 5.87
C ASP A 141 -5.89 1.38 6.31
N TRP A 142 -6.52 0.79 7.33
CA TRP A 142 -7.82 1.21 7.86
C TRP A 142 -7.84 2.66 8.38
N THR A 143 -6.74 3.07 9.01
CA THR A 143 -6.61 4.39 9.65
C THR A 143 -6.05 5.45 8.71
N CYS A 144 -5.32 5.05 7.66
CA CYS A 144 -4.51 5.91 6.81
C CYS A 144 -4.99 5.97 5.35
N LEU A 145 -5.89 5.08 4.93
CA LEU A 145 -6.57 5.17 3.64
C LEU A 145 -8.06 5.45 3.83
N PRO A 146 -8.69 6.24 2.94
CA PRO A 146 -10.14 6.42 2.96
C PRO A 146 -10.89 5.08 2.88
N GLN A 147 -11.88 4.89 3.77
CA GLN A 147 -12.68 3.66 3.84
C GLN A 147 -14.13 3.95 3.45
N TYR A 148 -14.86 2.96 2.94
CA TYR A 148 -16.23 3.11 2.47
C TYR A 148 -17.20 3.66 3.56
N PRO A 149 -18.14 4.57 3.23
CA PRO A 149 -18.33 5.21 1.92
C PRO A 149 -17.24 6.25 1.64
N ARG A 150 -16.81 6.30 0.37
CA ARG A 150 -15.79 7.24 -0.13
C ARG A 150 -16.41 8.25 -1.08
N THR A 151 -15.92 9.49 -1.05
CA THR A 151 -16.13 10.44 -2.16
C THR A 151 -15.35 9.99 -3.41
N GLU A 152 -15.62 10.62 -4.55
CA GLU A 152 -14.85 10.36 -5.78
C GLU A 152 -13.35 10.64 -5.62
N SER A 153 -13.00 11.77 -4.98
CA SER A 153 -11.61 12.12 -4.66
C SER A 153 -10.95 11.09 -3.73
N GLU A 154 -11.67 10.60 -2.73
CA GLU A 154 -11.21 9.58 -1.80
C GLU A 154 -11.04 8.21 -2.46
N GLU A 155 -11.90 7.84 -3.41
CA GLU A 155 -11.78 6.61 -4.20
C GLU A 155 -10.51 6.64 -5.07
N GLU A 156 -10.26 7.75 -5.76
CA GLU A 156 -9.05 7.92 -6.59
C GLU A 156 -7.77 7.78 -5.75
N TYR A 157 -7.73 8.46 -4.59
CA TYR A 157 -6.63 8.37 -3.65
C TYR A 157 -6.49 6.96 -3.07
N PHE A 158 -7.58 6.33 -2.64
CA PHE A 158 -7.56 4.97 -2.09
C PHE A 158 -6.94 3.98 -3.06
N LEU A 159 -7.34 4.01 -4.33
CA LEU A 159 -6.82 3.10 -5.35
C LEU A 159 -5.32 3.33 -5.60
N ARG A 160 -4.86 4.59 -5.68
CA ARG A 160 -3.42 4.90 -5.74
C ARG A 160 -2.67 4.46 -4.49
N GLY A 161 -3.24 4.67 -3.30
CA GLY A 161 -2.66 4.26 -2.03
C GLY A 161 -2.43 2.75 -1.96
N LEU A 162 -3.43 1.97 -2.40
CA LEU A 162 -3.36 0.52 -2.44
C LEU A 162 -2.27 0.00 -3.40
N GLU A 163 -2.14 0.58 -4.60
CA GLU A 163 -1.09 0.21 -5.57
C GLU A 163 0.33 0.45 -5.05
N THR A 164 0.46 1.44 -4.16
CA THR A 164 1.76 1.96 -3.71
C THR A 164 2.11 1.51 -2.31
N MET A 165 1.22 0.78 -1.65
CA MET A 165 1.43 0.14 -0.34
C MET A 165 2.73 -0.70 -0.26
N PRO A 166 3.20 -1.39 -1.32
CA PRO A 166 4.49 -2.09 -1.27
C PRO A 166 5.65 -1.13 -0.99
N GLY A 167 5.58 0.11 -1.48
CA GLY A 167 6.53 1.16 -1.15
C GLY A 167 6.54 1.50 0.35
N ILE A 168 5.40 1.45 1.01
CA ILE A 168 5.27 1.67 2.46
C ILE A 168 5.91 0.51 3.22
N ILE A 169 5.50 -0.73 2.91
CA ILE A 169 6.00 -1.96 3.53
C ILE A 169 7.53 -2.03 3.46
N ARG A 170 8.09 -1.71 2.30
CA ARG A 170 9.54 -1.75 2.06
C ARG A 170 10.35 -0.76 2.89
N ASN A 171 9.75 0.38 3.23
CA ASN A 171 10.45 1.54 3.80
C ASN A 171 10.11 1.77 5.28
N CYS A 172 9.13 1.05 5.84
CA CYS A 172 8.77 1.10 7.25
C CYS A 172 9.36 -0.09 8.04
N GLY A 173 9.43 0.05 9.37
CA GLY A 173 9.40 -1.11 10.25
C GLY A 173 8.07 -1.85 10.08
N PHE A 174 8.02 -3.14 10.39
CA PHE A 174 6.84 -3.97 10.14
C PHE A 174 6.35 -4.58 11.46
N SER A 175 5.09 -4.36 11.78
CA SER A 175 4.45 -4.86 12.99
C SER A 175 3.20 -5.65 12.63
N TRP A 176 3.00 -6.80 13.27
CA TRP A 176 1.85 -7.65 13.06
C TRP A 176 1.42 -8.29 14.39
N PHE A 177 0.14 -8.65 14.46
CA PHE A 177 -0.40 -9.59 15.44
C PHE A 177 -1.55 -10.33 14.76
N TYR A 178 -1.38 -11.64 14.52
CA TYR A 178 -2.41 -12.45 13.88
C TYR A 178 -3.06 -13.39 14.91
N PRO A 179 -4.41 -13.39 15.03
CA PRO A 179 -5.09 -14.24 16.02
C PRO A 179 -5.02 -15.73 15.67
N GLY A 180 -4.69 -16.07 14.42
CA GLY A 180 -4.52 -17.41 13.89
C GLY A 180 -4.38 -17.39 12.37
N PHE A 181 -3.94 -18.51 11.78
CA PHE A 181 -3.80 -18.61 10.34
C PHE A 181 -5.17 -18.65 9.64
N GLU A 182 -5.44 -17.68 8.77
CA GLU A 182 -6.37 -17.85 7.66
C GLU A 182 -5.67 -17.44 6.36
N PRO A 183 -5.98 -18.09 5.22
CA PRO A 183 -5.29 -17.85 3.97
C PRO A 183 -5.79 -16.55 3.30
N ARG A 184 -5.46 -15.40 3.88
CA ARG A 184 -5.76 -14.07 3.34
C ARG A 184 -4.61 -13.60 2.47
N LEU A 185 -4.90 -13.33 1.21
CA LEU A 185 -3.86 -13.05 0.23
C LEU A 185 -3.18 -11.69 0.45
N TRP A 186 -3.89 -10.68 0.94
CA TRP A 186 -3.29 -9.41 1.36
C TRP A 186 -2.22 -9.61 2.44
N ILE A 187 -2.52 -10.40 3.49
CA ILE A 187 -1.56 -10.70 4.57
C ILE A 187 -0.35 -11.48 4.03
N LEU A 188 -0.58 -12.51 3.21
CA LEU A 188 0.51 -13.24 2.57
C LEU A 188 1.41 -12.29 1.76
N TYR A 189 0.81 -11.40 0.98
CA TYR A 189 1.55 -10.46 0.16
C TYR A 189 2.34 -9.46 1.00
N GLU A 190 1.76 -8.92 2.07
CA GLU A 190 2.44 -7.99 2.97
C GLU A 190 3.68 -8.62 3.60
N ILE A 191 3.55 -9.85 4.11
CA ILE A 191 4.66 -10.61 4.69
C ILE A 191 5.68 -10.96 3.61
N ALA A 192 5.25 -11.35 2.41
CA ALA A 192 6.15 -11.69 1.30
C ALA A 192 6.95 -10.48 0.82
N GLU A 193 6.28 -9.34 0.61
CA GLU A 193 6.91 -8.08 0.23
C GLU A 193 7.95 -7.69 1.27
N TYR A 194 7.61 -7.73 2.57
CA TYR A 194 8.58 -7.44 3.62
C TYR A 194 9.75 -8.44 3.61
N THR A 195 9.47 -9.73 3.72
CA THR A 195 10.49 -10.79 3.86
C THR A 195 11.47 -10.83 2.68
N LEU A 196 10.98 -10.65 1.45
CA LEU A 196 11.78 -10.81 0.25
C LEU A 196 12.49 -9.52 -0.20
N THR A 197 12.16 -8.37 0.40
CA THR A 197 12.73 -7.07 -0.01
C THR A 197 13.38 -6.29 1.14
N CYS A 198 13.52 -6.90 2.30
CA CYS A 198 14.11 -6.30 3.49
C CYS A 198 15.29 -7.12 4.01
N ASP A 199 16.42 -6.45 4.28
CA ASP A 199 17.55 -7.08 4.96
C ASP A 199 17.11 -7.65 6.32
N GLY A 200 17.50 -8.90 6.59
CA GLY A 200 17.14 -9.64 7.81
C GLY A 200 15.82 -10.42 7.72
N GLY A 201 15.02 -10.22 6.66
CA GLY A 201 13.75 -10.91 6.49
C GLY A 201 12.73 -10.59 7.59
N ILE A 202 11.81 -11.52 7.85
CA ILE A 202 10.87 -11.47 8.98
C ILE A 202 11.23 -12.57 9.98
N GLU A 203 11.14 -12.27 11.27
CA GLU A 203 11.30 -13.28 12.31
C GLU A 203 10.06 -14.18 12.35
N GLU A 204 10.28 -15.49 12.49
CA GLU A 204 9.22 -16.49 12.56
C GLU A 204 8.68 -16.63 13.99
N PHE A 205 7.39 -16.35 14.15
CA PHE A 205 6.62 -16.53 15.37
C PHE A 205 5.41 -17.43 15.11
N GLU A 206 4.76 -17.88 16.17
CA GLU A 206 3.60 -18.78 16.08
C GLU A 206 2.49 -18.21 15.18
N ASP A 207 2.32 -16.89 15.15
CA ASP A 207 1.24 -16.20 14.45
C ASP A 207 1.51 -15.95 12.95
N ASN A 208 2.78 -15.93 12.52
CA ASN A 208 3.15 -15.68 11.12
C ASN A 208 3.82 -16.87 10.42
N GLN A 209 4.25 -17.91 11.16
CA GLN A 209 5.05 -19.02 10.63
C GLN A 209 4.45 -19.70 9.40
N GLU A 210 3.12 -19.86 9.33
CA GLU A 210 2.46 -20.52 8.20
C GLU A 210 2.57 -19.67 6.93
N PHE A 211 2.46 -18.34 7.04
CA PHE A 211 2.69 -17.46 5.89
C PHE A 211 4.15 -17.56 5.42
N VAL A 212 5.12 -17.56 6.35
CA VAL A 212 6.54 -17.67 6.02
C VAL A 212 6.86 -19.00 5.32
N LYS A 213 6.34 -20.13 5.81
CA LYS A 213 6.46 -21.44 5.15
C LYS A 213 5.87 -21.41 3.74
N HIS A 214 4.70 -20.81 3.57
CA HIS A 214 4.09 -20.68 2.24
C HIS A 214 4.93 -19.81 1.30
N ILE A 215 5.58 -18.75 1.80
CA ILE A 215 6.51 -17.92 1.02
C ILE A 215 7.76 -18.71 0.60
N GLN A 216 8.30 -19.55 1.46
CA GLN A 216 9.38 -20.47 1.12
C GLN A 216 8.93 -21.47 0.05
N GLU A 217 7.74 -22.08 0.20
CA GLU A 217 7.19 -23.01 -0.80
C GLU A 217 6.95 -22.34 -2.16
N MET A 218 6.54 -21.06 -2.18
CA MET A 218 6.40 -20.28 -3.42
C MET A 218 7.74 -20.12 -4.15
N GLN A 219 8.84 -19.97 -3.41
CA GLN A 219 10.20 -19.89 -3.96
C GLN A 219 10.73 -21.24 -4.44
N GLU A 220 10.19 -22.36 -3.98
CA GLU A 220 10.56 -23.71 -4.45
C GLU A 220 9.69 -24.23 -5.60
N THR A 221 8.41 -23.85 -5.62
CA THR A 221 7.42 -24.37 -6.58
C THR A 221 6.87 -23.29 -7.52
N SER A 222 5.67 -22.76 -7.26
CA SER A 222 5.14 -21.57 -7.93
C SER A 222 4.04 -20.93 -7.08
N VAL A 223 3.89 -19.62 -7.19
CA VAL A 223 2.85 -18.86 -6.49
C VAL A 223 1.46 -19.44 -6.76
N PRO A 224 1.00 -19.67 -8.02
CA PRO A 224 -0.37 -20.14 -8.25
C PRO A 224 -0.65 -21.52 -7.63
N SER A 225 0.38 -22.38 -7.52
CA SER A 225 0.24 -23.70 -6.91
C SER A 225 0.01 -23.58 -5.41
N VAL A 226 0.81 -22.76 -4.71
CA VAL A 226 0.66 -22.50 -3.27
C VAL A 226 -0.68 -21.83 -2.98
N LEU A 227 -1.05 -20.79 -3.74
CA LEU A 227 -2.32 -20.08 -3.55
C LEU A 227 -3.53 -21.02 -3.65
N ARG A 228 -3.54 -21.94 -4.63
CA ARG A 228 -4.60 -22.95 -4.78
C ARG A 228 -4.55 -24.01 -3.67
N LYS A 229 -3.36 -24.52 -3.35
CA LYS A 229 -3.17 -25.59 -2.36
C LYS A 229 -3.70 -25.19 -0.98
N TYR A 230 -3.46 -23.95 -0.57
CA TYR A 230 -3.85 -23.45 0.75
C TYR A 230 -5.11 -22.57 0.75
N GLY A 231 -5.75 -22.39 -0.40
CA GLY A 231 -7.04 -21.69 -0.50
C GLY A 231 -6.97 -20.19 -0.22
N TYR A 232 -5.91 -19.52 -0.68
CA TYR A 232 -5.75 -18.07 -0.49
C TYR A 232 -6.83 -17.26 -1.23
N ARG A 233 -7.39 -16.28 -0.52
CA ARG A 233 -8.53 -15.47 -0.98
C ARG A 233 -8.37 -13.97 -0.72
N CYS A 234 -9.03 -13.18 -1.55
CA CYS A 234 -9.35 -11.77 -1.34
C CYS A 234 -10.87 -11.60 -1.36
N SER A 235 -11.37 -10.52 -0.76
CA SER A 235 -12.78 -10.13 -0.90
C SER A 235 -13.11 -9.59 -2.31
N ASP A 236 -12.12 -9.02 -3.00
CA ASP A 236 -12.20 -8.55 -4.39
C ASP A 236 -11.30 -9.43 -5.28
N GLU A 237 -11.87 -10.03 -6.33
CA GLU A 237 -11.12 -10.84 -7.31
C GLU A 237 -10.11 -9.98 -8.11
N ARG A 238 -10.32 -8.67 -8.22
CA ARG A 238 -9.33 -7.75 -8.81
C ARG A 238 -8.07 -7.70 -7.96
N ASP A 239 -8.21 -7.61 -6.64
CA ASP A 239 -7.08 -7.59 -5.72
C ASP A 239 -6.34 -8.92 -5.79
N LYS A 240 -7.07 -10.02 -5.90
CA LYS A 240 -6.47 -11.35 -6.04
C LYS A 240 -5.56 -11.45 -7.26
N ASP A 241 -6.04 -11.01 -8.42
CA ASP A 241 -5.23 -11.01 -9.65
C ASP A 241 -4.01 -10.10 -9.50
N TYR A 242 -4.22 -8.86 -9.02
CA TYR A 242 -3.15 -7.89 -8.80
C TYR A 242 -2.04 -8.42 -7.88
N LEU A 243 -2.43 -8.97 -6.73
CA LEU A 243 -1.50 -9.51 -5.74
C LEU A 243 -0.78 -10.76 -6.25
N THR A 244 -1.47 -11.62 -7.00
CA THR A 244 -0.86 -12.80 -7.62
C THR A 244 0.22 -12.38 -8.62
N SER A 245 -0.07 -11.39 -9.48
CA SER A 245 0.93 -10.82 -10.40
C SER A 245 2.16 -10.28 -9.66
N CYS A 246 1.93 -9.54 -8.56
CA CYS A 246 3.01 -8.97 -7.76
C CYS A 246 3.88 -10.05 -7.12
N LEU A 247 3.26 -11.07 -6.51
CA LEU A 247 3.95 -12.19 -5.89
C LEU A 247 4.77 -12.99 -6.90
N GLU A 248 4.21 -13.29 -8.07
CA GLU A 248 4.91 -14.08 -9.09
C GLU A 248 6.17 -13.38 -9.59
N ILE A 249 6.08 -12.08 -9.91
CA ILE A 249 7.25 -11.31 -10.32
C ILE A 249 8.27 -11.27 -9.18
N LEU A 250 7.85 -10.93 -7.96
CA LEU A 250 8.75 -10.85 -6.80
C LEU A 250 9.50 -12.18 -6.60
N VAL A 251 8.79 -13.31 -6.61
CA VAL A 251 9.36 -14.65 -6.47
C VAL A 251 10.32 -14.99 -7.62
N TYR A 252 9.99 -14.65 -8.87
CA TYR A 252 10.90 -14.85 -10.00
C TYR A 252 12.20 -14.07 -9.83
N LEU A 253 12.13 -12.79 -9.46
CA LEU A 253 13.32 -11.96 -9.29
C LEU A 253 14.26 -12.52 -8.21
N ILE A 254 13.70 -13.01 -7.11
CA ILE A 254 14.47 -13.67 -6.04
C ILE A 254 15.11 -14.97 -6.55
N ARG A 255 14.36 -15.79 -7.30
CA ARG A 255 14.89 -17.05 -7.88
C ARG A 255 16.02 -16.83 -8.88
N PHE A 256 16.00 -15.72 -9.60
CA PHE A 256 17.07 -15.35 -10.52
C PHE A 256 18.35 -14.89 -9.81
N GLY A 257 18.31 -14.73 -8.48
CA GLY A 257 19.43 -14.23 -7.70
C GLY A 257 19.69 -12.74 -7.89
N ILE A 258 18.69 -11.98 -8.36
CA ILE A 258 18.82 -10.52 -8.51
C ILE A 258 18.97 -9.91 -7.12
N ASP A 259 19.90 -8.96 -7.01
CA ASP A 259 20.22 -8.30 -5.74
C ASP A 259 18.99 -7.59 -5.17
N MET A 260 18.81 -7.64 -3.84
CA MET A 260 17.64 -7.07 -3.18
C MET A 260 17.44 -5.58 -3.52
N GLY A 261 18.53 -4.81 -3.63
CA GLY A 261 18.46 -3.40 -4.02
C GLY A 261 17.96 -3.19 -5.45
N GLU A 262 18.24 -4.13 -6.36
CA GLU A 262 17.68 -4.15 -7.71
C GLU A 262 16.23 -4.64 -7.74
N VAL A 263 15.89 -5.70 -6.98
CA VAL A 263 14.51 -6.17 -6.80
C VAL A 263 13.61 -5.02 -6.34
N ARG A 264 14.03 -4.28 -5.31
CA ARG A 264 13.30 -3.11 -4.78
C ARG A 264 13.08 -2.04 -5.86
N ARG A 265 14.11 -1.75 -6.66
CA ARG A 265 14.03 -0.74 -7.75
C ARG A 265 13.11 -1.20 -8.88
N LEU A 266 13.24 -2.45 -9.31
CA LEU A 266 12.41 -3.03 -10.37
C LEU A 266 10.94 -3.12 -9.93
N MET A 267 10.67 -3.68 -8.75
CA MET A 267 9.32 -3.73 -8.20
C MET A 267 8.74 -2.35 -7.97
N SER A 268 9.55 -1.35 -7.60
CA SER A 268 9.10 0.04 -7.59
C SER A 268 8.65 0.47 -8.98
N HIS A 269 9.44 0.24 -10.03
CA HIS A 269 9.04 0.57 -11.40
C HIS A 269 7.72 -0.12 -11.81
N VAL A 270 7.59 -1.41 -11.51
CA VAL A 270 6.36 -2.19 -11.77
C VAL A 270 5.14 -1.57 -11.11
N LEU A 271 5.27 -1.06 -9.89
CA LEU A 271 4.12 -0.60 -9.10
C LEU A 271 3.79 0.88 -9.33
N TRP A 272 4.81 1.74 -9.45
CA TRP A 272 4.63 3.18 -9.63
C TRP A 272 4.13 3.57 -11.03
N PHE A 273 4.45 2.77 -12.04
CA PHE A 273 4.08 3.02 -13.43
C PHE A 273 3.04 2.01 -13.90
N SER A 274 1.88 1.99 -13.24
CA SER A 274 0.89 0.92 -13.43
C SER A 274 0.24 0.87 -14.82
N PHE A 275 0.40 1.92 -15.63
CA PHE A 275 -0.03 1.98 -17.04
C PHE A 275 1.05 1.59 -18.04
N THR A 276 2.31 1.48 -17.60
CA THR A 276 3.40 1.11 -18.50
C THR A 276 3.26 -0.36 -18.86
N PRO A 277 3.03 -0.70 -20.15
CA PRO A 277 2.80 -2.08 -20.55
C PRO A 277 4.08 -2.90 -20.52
N ASP A 278 5.21 -2.31 -20.91
CA ASP A 278 6.51 -2.95 -20.99
C ASP A 278 7.54 -2.25 -20.09
N ILE A 279 8.23 -3.03 -19.26
CA ILE A 279 9.27 -2.54 -18.35
C ILE A 279 10.57 -3.25 -18.71
N MET A 280 11.60 -2.46 -18.99
CA MET A 280 12.96 -2.94 -19.22
C MET A 280 13.88 -2.45 -18.11
N TYR A 281 14.64 -3.38 -17.51
CA TYR A 281 15.55 -3.08 -16.42
C TYR A 281 16.87 -3.82 -16.60
N GLN A 282 17.96 -3.07 -16.67
CA GLN A 282 19.30 -3.62 -16.72
C GLN A 282 19.78 -3.95 -15.31
N SER A 283 19.68 -5.23 -14.91
CA SER A 283 20.32 -5.72 -13.69
C SER A 283 21.80 -6.03 -13.94
N HIS A 284 22.56 -6.22 -12.87
CA HIS A 284 23.95 -6.71 -12.96
C HIS A 284 24.06 -8.12 -13.56
N LEU A 285 22.99 -8.93 -13.51
CA LEU A 285 22.95 -10.30 -14.05
C LEU A 285 22.37 -10.40 -15.47
N GLY A 286 21.86 -9.30 -16.02
CA GLY A 286 21.27 -9.25 -17.35
C GLY A 286 20.05 -8.33 -17.46
N LEU A 287 19.52 -8.23 -18.67
CA LEU A 287 18.29 -7.49 -18.94
C LEU A 287 17.08 -8.29 -18.45
N VAL A 288 16.25 -7.65 -17.62
CA VAL A 288 14.90 -8.12 -17.27
C VAL A 288 13.89 -7.33 -18.09
N GLN A 289 13.04 -8.04 -18.82
CA GLN A 289 11.92 -7.45 -19.57
C GLN A 289 10.60 -8.00 -19.05
N ILE A 290 9.65 -7.13 -18.73
CA ILE A 290 8.33 -7.50 -18.20
C ILE A 290 7.26 -6.93 -19.12
N TRP A 291 6.39 -7.79 -19.64
CA TRP A 291 5.16 -7.45 -20.35
C TRP A 291 3.99 -7.62 -19.39
N ARG A 292 3.59 -6.51 -18.77
CA ARG A 292 2.72 -6.45 -17.59
C ARG A 292 1.33 -7.06 -17.85
N PHE A 293 0.74 -6.71 -18.99
CA PHE A 293 -0.64 -7.08 -19.32
C PHE A 293 -0.74 -8.38 -20.12
N GLU A 294 0.38 -8.87 -20.63
CA GLU A 294 0.54 -10.15 -21.29
C GLU A 294 0.89 -11.26 -20.29
N GLY A 295 1.36 -10.89 -19.09
CA GLY A 295 1.76 -11.87 -18.07
C GLY A 295 3.05 -12.59 -18.44
N ALA A 296 4.03 -11.86 -18.99
CA ALA A 296 5.30 -12.46 -19.40
C ALA A 296 6.52 -11.69 -18.87
N LEU A 297 7.53 -12.43 -18.47
CA LEU A 297 8.82 -11.92 -18.04
C LEU A 297 9.91 -12.64 -18.83
N GLU A 298 10.88 -11.91 -19.38
CA GLU A 298 12.09 -12.48 -19.99
C GLU A 298 13.33 -12.08 -19.21
N PHE A 299 14.19 -13.07 -18.97
CA PHE A 299 15.48 -12.88 -18.33
C PHE A 299 16.48 -13.91 -18.88
N GLN A 300 17.69 -13.46 -19.25
CA GLN A 300 18.75 -14.29 -19.82
C GLN A 300 18.30 -15.15 -21.03
N GLY A 301 17.41 -14.61 -21.87
CA GLY A 301 16.87 -15.28 -23.06
C GLY A 301 15.85 -16.39 -22.75
N GLN A 302 15.43 -16.54 -21.50
CA GLN A 302 14.33 -17.42 -21.10
C GLN A 302 13.08 -16.60 -20.80
N ARG A 303 11.93 -17.07 -21.30
CA ARG A 303 10.62 -16.47 -21.06
C ARG A 303 9.87 -17.25 -19.99
N TYR A 304 9.32 -16.53 -19.03
CA TYR A 304 8.51 -17.00 -17.92
C TYR A 304 7.13 -16.38 -18.00
N GLU A 305 6.11 -17.15 -17.63
CA GLU A 305 4.72 -16.67 -17.57
C GLU A 305 4.33 -16.37 -16.12
N PHE A 306 3.50 -15.34 -15.95
CA PHE A 306 2.88 -14.97 -14.68
C PHE A 306 1.44 -14.49 -14.95
N THR A 307 0.64 -14.40 -13.89
CA THR A 307 -0.72 -13.88 -13.96
C THR A 307 -0.70 -12.44 -14.48
N PRO A 308 -1.33 -12.11 -15.62
CA PRO A 308 -1.32 -10.74 -16.14
C PRO A 308 -1.91 -9.75 -15.15
N PHE A 309 -1.34 -8.55 -15.04
CA PHE A 309 -1.93 -7.52 -14.19
C PHE A 309 -3.31 -7.12 -14.71
N PRO A 310 -4.25 -6.79 -13.81
CA PRO A 310 -5.52 -6.21 -14.22
C PRO A 310 -5.28 -4.88 -14.94
N LYS A 311 -5.92 -4.69 -16.11
CA LYS A 311 -6.02 -3.38 -16.76
C LYS A 311 -7.09 -2.54 -16.06
N TRP A 312 -6.66 -1.55 -15.31
CA TRP A 312 -7.56 -0.72 -14.53
C TRP A 312 -8.46 0.12 -15.44
N GLY A 313 -9.78 0.05 -15.21
CA GLY A 313 -10.78 0.74 -16.03
C GLY A 313 -11.11 0.06 -17.37
N GLU A 314 -10.46 -1.05 -17.71
CA GLU A 314 -10.68 -1.79 -18.96
C GLU A 314 -11.14 -3.23 -18.72
N GLY A 315 -11.67 -3.86 -19.77
CA GLY A 315 -12.02 -5.29 -19.78
C GLY A 315 -12.97 -5.68 -18.65
N LYS A 316 -12.65 -6.80 -17.96
CA LYS A 316 -13.46 -7.37 -16.87
C LYS A 316 -13.56 -6.48 -15.63
N TYR A 317 -12.72 -5.43 -15.51
CA TYR A 317 -12.73 -4.48 -14.40
C TYR A 317 -13.19 -3.07 -14.80
N SER A 318 -13.71 -2.90 -16.02
CA SER A 318 -14.33 -1.65 -16.44
C SER A 318 -15.60 -1.34 -15.65
N ALA A 319 -15.93 -0.06 -15.48
CA ALA A 319 -17.17 0.37 -14.82
C ALA A 319 -18.44 -0.25 -15.47
N ASN A 320 -18.37 -0.59 -16.75
CA ASN A 320 -19.44 -1.27 -17.48
C ASN A 320 -19.56 -2.77 -17.13
N ALA A 321 -18.46 -3.43 -16.76
CA ALA A 321 -18.48 -4.82 -16.30
C ALA A 321 -19.09 -4.95 -14.89
N ARG A 322 -18.86 -3.96 -14.00
CA ARG A 322 -19.47 -3.92 -12.66
C ARG A 322 -21.00 -3.80 -12.70
N ARG A 323 -21.54 -2.97 -13.60
CA ARG A 323 -23.00 -2.81 -13.79
C ARG A 323 -23.71 -4.10 -14.23
N LEU A 324 -23.00 -5.04 -14.84
CA LEU A 324 -23.53 -6.36 -15.21
C LEU A 324 -23.40 -7.39 -14.07
N GLY A 325 -22.51 -7.15 -13.10
CA GLY A 325 -22.29 -8.00 -11.92
C GLY A 325 -23.14 -7.65 -10.70
N ASP A 326 -23.65 -6.41 -10.60
CA ASP A 326 -24.49 -5.94 -9.48
C ASP A 326 -25.95 -6.48 -9.47
N MET A 327 -26.27 -7.48 -10.30
CA MET A 327 -27.56 -8.17 -10.32
C MET A 327 -27.54 -9.46 -9.47
N GLY A 328 -27.07 -9.38 -8.24
CA GLY A 328 -27.30 -10.42 -7.22
C GLY A 328 -26.35 -10.34 -6.02
N PRO A 329 -26.84 -10.38 -4.77
CA PRO A 329 -25.97 -10.43 -3.61
C PRO A 329 -25.52 -11.87 -3.34
N PRO A 330 -24.29 -12.09 -2.84
CA PRO A 330 -24.03 -13.27 -2.03
C PRO A 330 -23.61 -12.89 -0.61
N SER A 331 -24.29 -13.58 0.30
CA SER A 331 -24.02 -13.83 1.73
C SER A 331 -22.65 -14.42 2.02
#